data_AF-A0A816UTB4-F1
#
_entry.id   AF-A0A816UTB4-F1
#
_cell.length_a   1.000
_cell.length_b   1.000
_cell.length_c   1.000
_cell.angle_alpha   90.00
_cell.angle_beta   90.00
_cell.angle_gamma   90.00
#
_symmetry.space_group_name_H-M   'P 1'
#
loop_
_entity.id
_entity.type
_entity.pdbx_description
1 polymer ?
#
loop_
_entity_poly.entity_id
_entity_poly.type
_entity_poly.pdbx_seq_one_letter_code
_entity_poly.pdbx_strand_id
1 'polypeptide(L)'
;MFRFRPTRDVPIPSKPCSCGFGGEETIIKHNDRQPAFNYCPNINKLDNHVDCPSFNAICHEDAPCKPYWASINGSFKQIRRWCLMGEIEEVEYFIRPKLTIRTRFDEKVKIHFYLEEDNNPLTFSFNDALIGHTMLIMYPEKHDFLDMSIGIRQEFGDLVVIFKCPMQTMIKTFGSMMAPEACFQCGAKPSSTTEDSSSSQTENPVSVDLSSHIDQDSQTTSANLSLKKCSRCRTALYCNKLCQTQHWEDGHKKLCSSMKYLELLRKLDFTHSSVTSRKHGLPFSFAV
;
A
#
# COMPACT_ATOMS: atom_id res chain seq x y z
N MET A 1 -21.88 -19.65 -37.58
CA MET A 1 -22.43 -19.08 -36.33
C MET A 1 -22.21 -20.07 -35.20
N PHE A 2 -21.10 -19.96 -34.47
CA PHE A 2 -20.87 -20.78 -33.28
C PHE A 2 -21.27 -19.98 -32.04
N ARG A 3 -22.32 -20.47 -31.35
CA ARG A 3 -22.84 -19.91 -30.11
C ARG A 3 -21.79 -20.06 -29.01
N PHE A 4 -21.40 -18.95 -28.38
CA PHE A 4 -20.64 -18.96 -27.13
C PHE A 4 -21.48 -19.64 -26.04
N ARG A 5 -20.93 -20.68 -25.39
CA ARG A 5 -21.47 -21.19 -24.13
C ARG A 5 -21.02 -20.26 -23.00
N PRO A 6 -21.88 -19.96 -22.02
CA PRO A 6 -21.47 -19.19 -20.85
C PRO A 6 -20.41 -19.99 -20.09
N THR A 7 -19.31 -19.33 -19.74
CA THR A 7 -18.27 -19.87 -18.87
C THR A 7 -18.93 -20.29 -17.55
N ARG A 8 -18.75 -21.57 -17.19
CA ARG A 8 -19.16 -22.10 -15.89
C ARG A 8 -18.54 -21.23 -14.79
N ASP A 9 -19.37 -20.81 -13.86
CA ASP A 9 -18.96 -20.10 -12.65
C ASP A 9 -17.79 -20.84 -12.00
N VAL A 10 -16.66 -20.14 -11.90
CA VAL A 10 -15.51 -20.61 -11.13
C VAL A 10 -15.96 -20.66 -9.67
N PRO A 11 -15.78 -21.77 -8.94
CA PRO A 11 -16.17 -21.84 -7.54
C PRO A 11 -15.43 -20.76 -6.76
N ILE A 12 -16.18 -19.80 -6.21
CA ILE A 12 -15.67 -18.83 -5.26
C ILE A 12 -15.17 -19.65 -4.07
N PRO A 13 -13.89 -19.58 -3.69
CA PRO A 13 -13.38 -20.32 -2.55
C PRO A 13 -14.21 -19.96 -1.31
N SER A 14 -14.70 -20.99 -0.62
CA SER A 14 -15.72 -20.90 0.43
C SER A 14 -15.21 -20.40 1.79
N LYS A 15 -13.99 -19.84 1.85
CA LYS A 15 -13.48 -19.11 3.01
C LYS A 15 -12.73 -17.84 2.56
N PRO A 16 -13.12 -16.64 3.04
CA PRO A 16 -12.36 -15.43 2.76
C PRO A 16 -10.99 -15.52 3.44
N CYS A 17 -9.93 -15.13 2.75
CA CYS A 17 -8.64 -14.90 3.39
C CYS A 17 -8.82 -13.97 4.61
N SER A 18 -8.31 -14.36 5.78
CA SER A 18 -8.34 -13.57 7.02
C SER A 18 -6.96 -12.98 7.36
N CYS A 19 -6.13 -12.66 6.35
CA CYS A 19 -4.83 -11.95 6.37
C CYS A 19 -3.82 -12.18 7.51
N GLY A 20 -3.98 -13.21 8.34
CA GLY A 20 -2.97 -13.86 9.19
C GLY A 20 -2.46 -15.20 8.61
N PHE A 21 -2.34 -15.27 7.28
CA PHE A 21 -2.15 -16.47 6.43
C PHE A 21 -3.26 -17.54 6.53
N GLY A 22 -3.65 -18.08 5.36
CA GLY A 22 -4.54 -19.24 5.27
C GLY A 22 -3.98 -20.36 6.14
N GLY A 23 -4.86 -20.96 6.96
CA GLY A 23 -4.49 -21.84 8.06
C GLY A 23 -3.42 -22.88 7.74
N GLU A 24 -2.67 -23.23 8.80
CA GLU A 24 -1.77 -24.36 8.99
C GLU A 24 -1.53 -25.26 7.77
N GLU A 25 -0.23 -25.40 7.43
CA GLU A 25 0.33 -26.53 6.71
C GLU A 25 -0.57 -27.21 5.67
N THR A 26 -0.52 -26.73 4.44
CA THR A 26 -0.88 -27.62 3.33
C THR A 26 0.27 -27.68 2.34
N ILE A 27 1.22 -28.57 2.67
CA ILE A 27 1.97 -29.35 1.69
C ILE A 27 0.93 -30.07 0.82
N ILE A 28 0.43 -29.42 -0.24
CA ILE A 28 -0.42 -30.09 -1.22
C ILE A 28 0.50 -30.82 -2.20
N LYS A 29 0.55 -32.14 -2.01
CA LYS A 29 1.14 -33.10 -2.93
C LYS A 29 0.56 -32.90 -4.34
N HIS A 30 1.46 -33.02 -5.31
CA HIS A 30 1.24 -32.95 -6.76
C HIS A 30 -0.10 -33.55 -7.24
N ASN A 31 -0.91 -32.73 -7.92
CA ASN A 31 -1.67 -33.13 -9.12
C ASN A 31 -2.28 -31.88 -9.82
N ASP A 32 -1.72 -31.53 -10.98
CA ASP A 32 -2.21 -30.77 -12.15
C ASP A 32 -3.50 -29.92 -12.11
N ARG A 33 -3.84 -29.26 -11.00
CA ARG A 33 -4.72 -28.08 -11.01
C ARG A 33 -4.03 -26.97 -10.23
N GLN A 34 -3.84 -25.82 -10.89
CA GLN A 34 -3.18 -24.64 -10.32
C GLN A 34 -3.70 -24.36 -8.91
N PRO A 35 -2.82 -24.27 -7.91
CA PRO A 35 -3.27 -24.16 -6.54
C PRO A 35 -3.85 -22.76 -6.29
N ALA A 36 -4.94 -22.72 -5.52
CA ALA A 36 -5.76 -21.55 -5.25
C ALA A 36 -5.11 -20.51 -4.29
N PHE A 37 -3.82 -20.19 -4.48
CA PHE A 37 -3.04 -19.36 -3.55
C PHE A 37 -2.96 -17.86 -3.91
N ASN A 38 -3.64 -17.40 -4.96
CA ASN A 38 -3.45 -16.04 -5.48
C ASN A 38 -4.57 -15.04 -5.10
N TYR A 39 -5.49 -15.40 -4.21
CA TYR A 39 -6.64 -14.56 -3.90
C TYR A 39 -6.59 -13.99 -2.49
N CYS A 40 -6.33 -12.69 -2.39
CA CYS A 40 -6.58 -11.89 -1.21
C CYS A 40 -7.63 -10.82 -1.55
N PRO A 41 -8.76 -10.73 -0.84
CA PRO A 41 -9.80 -9.75 -1.12
C PRO A 41 -9.42 -8.33 -0.71
N ASN A 42 -8.29 -8.15 -0.02
CA ASN A 42 -7.87 -6.84 0.44
C ASN A 42 -7.35 -6.00 -0.74
N ILE A 43 -8.00 -4.87 -0.97
CA ILE A 43 -7.63 -3.90 -2.01
C ILE A 43 -6.48 -2.99 -1.56
N ASN A 44 -6.23 -2.87 -0.26
CA ASN A 44 -5.05 -2.22 0.27
C ASN A 44 -3.84 -3.14 0.03
N LYS A 45 -2.98 -2.77 -0.93
CA LYS A 45 -1.77 -3.51 -1.33
C LYS A 45 -0.83 -3.83 -0.17
N LEU A 46 -0.76 -2.98 0.86
CA LEU A 46 0.12 -3.20 2.01
C LEU A 46 -0.47 -4.19 3.03
N ASP A 47 -1.79 -4.34 3.04
CA ASP A 47 -2.49 -5.35 3.85
C ASP A 47 -2.80 -6.64 3.07
N ASN A 48 -2.68 -6.59 1.74
CA ASN A 48 -2.83 -7.72 0.84
C ASN A 48 -1.61 -8.64 0.98
N HIS A 49 -1.81 -9.88 1.46
CA HIS A 49 -0.71 -10.81 1.72
C HIS A 49 -0.07 -11.40 0.47
N VAL A 50 -0.64 -11.14 -0.72
CA VAL A 50 -0.01 -11.51 -2.00
C VAL A 50 0.86 -10.36 -2.49
N ASP A 51 0.45 -9.10 -2.30
CA ASP A 51 1.25 -7.92 -2.70
C ASP A 51 2.32 -7.54 -1.67
N CYS A 52 2.02 -7.76 -0.40
CA CYS A 52 2.90 -7.56 0.75
C CYS A 52 2.91 -8.85 1.60
N PRO A 53 3.59 -9.92 1.14
CA PRO A 53 3.67 -11.22 1.81
C PRO A 53 4.44 -11.17 3.12
N SER A 54 4.35 -12.27 3.88
CA SER A 54 5.28 -12.57 4.97
C SER A 54 6.66 -12.88 4.42
N PHE A 55 7.68 -12.73 5.25
CA PHE A 55 9.04 -13.12 4.88
C PHE A 55 9.11 -14.61 4.53
N ASN A 56 8.43 -15.46 5.28
CA ASN A 56 8.37 -16.90 5.00
C ASN A 56 7.81 -17.23 3.61
N ALA A 57 6.88 -16.43 3.08
CA ALA A 57 6.31 -16.62 1.75
C ALA A 57 7.15 -16.01 0.60
N ILE A 58 8.20 -15.24 0.91
CA ILE A 58 9.16 -14.76 -0.09
C ILE A 58 10.08 -15.92 -0.51
N CYS A 59 10.38 -15.98 -1.81
CA CYS A 59 11.24 -17.01 -2.38
C CYS A 59 12.72 -16.67 -2.23
N HIS A 60 13.57 -17.69 -2.28
CA HIS A 60 15.03 -17.52 -2.38
C HIS A 60 15.40 -17.02 -3.78
N GLU A 61 16.51 -16.28 -3.87
CA GLU A 61 17.05 -15.71 -5.11
C GLU A 61 17.33 -16.74 -6.22
N ASP A 62 17.51 -18.01 -5.84
CA ASP A 62 17.77 -19.13 -6.74
C ASP A 62 16.49 -19.87 -7.17
N ALA A 63 15.31 -19.45 -6.70
CA ALA A 63 14.04 -20.13 -6.93
C ALA A 63 12.98 -19.24 -7.61
N PRO A 64 12.37 -19.67 -8.73
CA PRO A 64 11.30 -18.91 -9.37
C PRO A 64 10.04 -18.89 -8.48
N CYS A 65 9.66 -17.69 -8.04
CA CYS A 65 8.52 -17.51 -7.15
C CYS A 65 7.19 -17.59 -7.91
N LYS A 66 6.49 -18.73 -7.83
CA LYS A 66 5.24 -19.01 -8.56
C LYS A 66 4.11 -17.96 -8.44
N PRO A 67 3.92 -17.20 -7.34
CA PRO A 67 2.93 -16.11 -7.33
C PRO A 67 3.37 -14.85 -8.11
N TYR A 68 4.68 -14.67 -8.32
CA TYR A 68 5.25 -13.45 -8.89
C TYR A 68 5.87 -13.65 -10.27
N TRP A 69 6.20 -14.89 -10.62
CA TRP A 69 6.85 -15.30 -11.85
C TRP A 69 6.07 -16.43 -12.51
N ALA A 70 5.93 -16.35 -13.84
CA ALA A 70 5.39 -17.43 -14.64
C ALA A 70 6.21 -17.64 -15.91
N SER A 71 6.22 -18.89 -16.40
CA SER A 71 6.73 -19.20 -17.73
C SER A 71 5.66 -18.89 -18.76
N ILE A 72 5.93 -17.90 -19.61
CA ILE A 72 5.03 -17.46 -20.69
C ILE A 72 5.80 -17.63 -22.00
N ASN A 73 5.32 -18.51 -22.87
CA ASN A 73 5.95 -18.84 -24.16
C ASN A 73 7.44 -19.23 -24.01
N GLY A 74 7.77 -20.03 -22.99
CA GLY A 74 9.14 -20.49 -22.73
C GLY A 74 10.07 -19.46 -22.08
N SER A 75 9.59 -18.25 -21.79
CA SER A 75 10.34 -17.22 -21.05
C SER A 75 9.77 -17.03 -19.65
N PHE A 76 10.63 -17.02 -18.62
CA PHE A 76 10.23 -16.62 -17.28
C PHE A 76 10.02 -15.10 -17.23
N LYS A 77 8.81 -14.69 -16.85
CA LYS A 77 8.43 -13.28 -16.75
C LYS A 77 7.84 -13.01 -15.38
N GLN A 78 8.20 -11.87 -14.82
CA GLN A 78 7.47 -11.33 -13.68
C GLN A 78 6.04 -11.04 -14.14
N ILE A 79 5.07 -11.55 -13.41
CA ILE A 79 3.63 -11.38 -13.68
C ILE A 79 2.93 -10.57 -12.59
N ARG A 80 3.57 -10.41 -11.43
CA ARG A 80 3.04 -9.67 -10.29
C ARG A 80 4.17 -8.94 -9.57
N ARG A 81 3.87 -7.78 -9.00
CA ARG A 81 4.79 -7.05 -8.12
C ARG A 81 4.58 -7.46 -6.68
N TRP A 82 5.60 -7.29 -5.85
CA TRP A 82 5.50 -7.53 -4.41
C TRP A 82 6.47 -6.63 -3.64
N CYS A 83 6.20 -6.45 -2.36
CA CYS A 83 7.07 -5.74 -1.44
C CYS A 83 7.11 -6.42 -0.07
N LEU A 84 8.18 -6.20 0.70
CA LEU A 84 8.23 -6.50 2.12
C LEU A 84 8.17 -5.18 2.88
N MET A 85 7.41 -5.15 3.96
CA MET A 85 7.27 -3.99 4.82
C MET A 85 7.44 -4.41 6.28
N GLY A 86 8.17 -3.60 7.04
CA GLY A 86 8.36 -3.82 8.46
C GLY A 86 8.82 -2.58 9.19
N GLU A 87 8.67 -2.60 10.50
CA GLU A 87 9.16 -1.56 11.40
C GLU A 87 10.58 -1.88 11.83
N ILE A 88 11.50 -0.90 11.77
CA ILE A 88 12.90 -1.07 12.17
C ILE A 88 12.97 -1.24 13.68
N GLU A 89 13.58 -2.34 14.14
CA GLU A 89 13.78 -2.62 15.56
C GLU A 89 15.25 -2.52 15.97
N GLU A 90 16.17 -2.84 15.06
CA GLU A 90 17.60 -2.85 15.33
C GLU A 90 18.36 -2.23 14.16
N VAL A 91 19.43 -1.51 14.49
CA VAL A 91 20.28 -0.77 13.55
C VAL A 91 21.74 -1.05 13.90
N GLU A 92 22.48 -1.66 12.99
CA GLU A 92 23.89 -2.01 13.16
C GLU A 92 24.70 -1.52 11.96
N TYR A 93 25.64 -0.61 12.18
CA TYR A 93 26.46 -0.02 11.11
C TYR A 93 27.92 -0.53 11.08
N PHE A 94 28.28 -1.49 11.93
CA PHE A 94 29.66 -1.97 12.01
C PHE A 94 30.00 -2.93 10.84
N ILE A 95 31.07 -2.64 10.11
CA ILE A 95 31.56 -3.31 8.88
C ILE A 95 30.60 -3.17 7.68
N ARG A 96 29.34 -3.61 7.81
CA ARG A 96 28.32 -3.50 6.78
C ARG A 96 27.00 -3.06 7.41
N PRO A 97 26.32 -2.02 6.89
CA PRO A 97 25.02 -1.63 7.40
C PRO A 97 24.03 -2.79 7.36
N LYS A 98 23.45 -3.08 8.51
CA LYS A 98 22.46 -4.13 8.74
C LYS A 98 21.33 -3.55 9.57
N LEU A 99 20.10 -3.80 9.14
CA LEU A 99 18.91 -3.49 9.91
C LEU A 99 18.11 -4.75 10.20
N THR A 100 17.44 -4.80 11.33
CA THR A 100 16.40 -5.80 11.61
C THR A 100 15.05 -5.11 11.57
N ILE A 101 14.12 -5.62 10.76
CA ILE A 101 12.73 -5.15 10.72
C ILE A 101 11.79 -6.21 11.30
N ARG A 102 10.76 -5.78 12.01
CA ARG A 102 9.60 -6.61 12.36
C ARG A 102 8.48 -6.40 11.36
N THR A 103 8.09 -7.45 10.66
CA THR A 103 7.00 -7.39 9.67
C THR A 103 5.64 -7.29 10.37
N ARG A 104 4.57 -7.02 9.62
CA ARG A 104 3.20 -7.10 10.14
C ARG A 104 2.77 -8.52 10.56
N PHE A 105 3.57 -9.52 10.23
CA PHE A 105 3.40 -10.92 10.62
C PHE A 105 4.29 -11.31 11.81
N ASP A 106 4.90 -10.32 12.47
CA ASP A 106 5.76 -10.48 13.64
C ASP A 106 7.10 -11.21 13.36
N GLU A 107 7.46 -11.38 12.09
CA GLU A 107 8.75 -11.94 11.70
C GLU A 107 9.84 -10.88 11.85
N LYS A 108 10.96 -11.26 12.49
CA LYS A 108 12.18 -10.44 12.50
C LYS A 108 13.06 -10.80 11.31
N VAL A 109 13.25 -9.85 10.40
CA VAL A 109 13.97 -10.04 9.14
C VAL A 109 15.22 -9.19 9.13
N LYS A 110 16.38 -9.83 8.92
CA LYS A 110 17.66 -9.14 8.76
C LYS A 110 17.81 -8.65 7.32
N ILE A 111 18.14 -7.38 7.16
CA ILE A 111 18.40 -6.72 5.89
C ILE A 111 19.86 -6.29 5.86
N HIS A 112 20.67 -6.92 5.02
CA HIS A 112 22.10 -6.60 4.86
C HIS A 112 22.29 -5.75 3.61
N PHE A 113 22.87 -4.56 3.77
CA PHE A 113 23.02 -3.60 2.66
C PHE A 113 24.38 -3.75 1.98
N TYR A 114 24.36 -4.04 0.68
CA TYR A 114 25.50 -4.11 -0.23
C TYR A 114 25.33 -3.05 -1.32
N LEU A 115 25.16 -1.80 -0.89
CA LEU A 115 25.02 -0.68 -1.81
C LEU A 115 26.39 -0.31 -2.38
N GLU A 116 26.47 -0.08 -3.68
CA GLU A 116 27.67 0.47 -4.31
C GLU A 116 27.87 1.93 -3.88
N GLU A 117 29.12 2.35 -3.63
CA GLU A 117 29.45 3.68 -3.08
C GLU A 117 29.01 4.84 -3.98
N ASP A 118 28.99 4.62 -5.29
CA ASP A 118 28.56 5.61 -6.29
C ASP A 118 27.02 5.66 -6.44
N ASN A 119 26.30 4.76 -5.78
CA ASN A 119 24.84 4.72 -5.81
C ASN A 119 24.28 5.71 -4.78
N ASN A 120 23.74 6.83 -5.26
CA ASN A 120 23.05 7.81 -4.43
C ASN A 120 21.52 7.65 -4.62
N PRO A 121 20.86 6.74 -3.89
CA PRO A 121 19.47 6.41 -4.12
C PRO A 121 18.55 7.60 -3.83
N LEU A 122 17.55 7.80 -4.67
CA LEU A 122 16.62 8.93 -4.57
C LEU A 122 15.60 8.76 -3.44
N THR A 123 15.41 7.52 -2.97
CA THR A 123 14.34 7.15 -2.04
C THR A 123 14.81 6.62 -0.69
N PHE A 124 16.13 6.46 -0.53
CA PHE A 124 16.72 5.83 0.65
C PHE A 124 17.87 6.66 1.21
N SER A 125 17.94 6.73 2.55
CA SER A 125 19.07 7.28 3.26
C SER A 125 19.20 6.56 4.60
N PHE A 126 20.42 6.20 4.99
CA PHE A 126 20.66 5.61 6.31
C PHE A 126 20.35 6.57 7.45
N ASN A 127 20.39 7.89 7.22
CA ASN A 127 19.97 8.89 8.23
C ASN A 127 18.48 8.78 8.59
N ASP A 128 17.68 8.20 7.69
CA ASP A 128 16.26 7.98 7.91
C ASP A 128 15.98 6.61 8.53
N ALA A 129 16.96 5.69 8.57
CA ALA A 129 16.81 4.32 9.04
C ALA A 129 16.91 4.21 10.58
N LEU A 130 15.93 4.78 11.29
CA LEU A 130 15.87 4.80 12.75
C LEU A 130 14.89 3.76 13.31
N ILE A 131 15.14 3.30 14.54
CA ILE A 131 14.22 2.42 15.27
C ILE A 131 12.83 3.07 15.35
N GLY A 132 11.79 2.27 15.09
CA GLY A 132 10.39 2.71 15.04
C GLY A 132 9.97 3.38 13.72
N HIS A 133 10.88 3.55 12.76
CA HIS A 133 10.51 3.92 11.38
C HIS A 133 10.09 2.68 10.58
N THR A 134 9.30 2.89 9.53
CA THR A 134 8.83 1.82 8.65
C THR A 134 9.71 1.74 7.41
N MET A 135 10.22 0.56 7.12
CA MET A 135 10.93 0.25 5.88
C MET A 135 9.99 -0.50 4.93
N LEU A 136 10.01 -0.15 3.65
CA LEU A 136 9.40 -0.89 2.57
C LEU A 136 10.48 -1.22 1.52
N ILE A 137 10.56 -2.49 1.13
CA ILE A 137 11.50 -3.02 0.14
C ILE A 137 10.69 -3.59 -1.02
N MET A 138 10.94 -3.13 -2.23
CA MET A 138 10.33 -3.65 -3.46
C MET A 138 11.12 -4.85 -3.99
N TYR A 139 10.41 -5.90 -4.39
CA TYR A 139 10.96 -7.15 -4.94
C TYR A 139 12.06 -7.83 -4.10
N PRO A 140 11.90 -7.95 -2.77
CA PRO A 140 12.87 -8.65 -1.94
C PRO A 140 12.90 -10.14 -2.28
N GLU A 141 14.10 -10.72 -2.20
CA GLU A 141 14.39 -12.15 -2.35
C GLU A 141 15.21 -12.61 -1.14
N LYS A 142 14.97 -13.84 -0.67
CA LYS A 142 15.74 -14.41 0.44
C LYS A 142 17.16 -14.73 -0.02
N HIS A 143 18.10 -14.46 0.88
CA HIS A 143 19.50 -14.75 0.72
C HIS A 143 20.00 -15.56 1.93
N ASP A 144 20.75 -16.62 1.65
CA ASP A 144 21.46 -17.43 2.64
C ASP A 144 22.84 -16.80 2.87
N PHE A 145 23.10 -16.33 4.09
CA PHE A 145 24.37 -15.71 4.46
C PHE A 145 25.39 -16.76 4.94
N LEU A 146 26.67 -16.40 4.88
CA LEU A 146 27.78 -17.27 5.30
C LEU A 146 27.73 -17.65 6.80
N ASP A 147 27.02 -16.89 7.63
CA ASP A 147 26.78 -17.19 9.05
C ASP A 147 25.58 -18.14 9.25
N MET A 148 25.08 -18.75 8.17
CA MET A 148 23.90 -19.61 8.12
C MET A 148 22.58 -18.91 8.47
N SER A 149 22.58 -17.58 8.60
CA SER A 149 21.33 -16.84 8.74
C SER A 149 20.67 -16.60 7.39
N ILE A 150 19.34 -16.47 7.39
CA ILE A 150 18.55 -16.15 6.20
C ILE A 150 17.98 -14.75 6.37
N GLY A 151 18.08 -13.92 5.35
CA GLY A 151 17.57 -12.54 5.36
C GLY A 151 17.42 -11.99 3.95
N ILE A 152 17.47 -10.67 3.82
CA ILE A 152 17.48 -9.97 2.53
C ILE A 152 18.85 -9.35 2.30
N ARG A 153 19.44 -9.63 1.14
CA ARG A 153 20.62 -8.92 0.64
C ARG A 153 20.17 -7.77 -0.26
N GLN A 154 20.32 -6.54 0.22
CA GLN A 154 19.85 -5.36 -0.51
C GLN A 154 21.00 -4.66 -1.24
N GLU A 155 20.98 -4.73 -2.57
CA GLU A 155 22.03 -4.14 -3.44
C GLU A 155 21.60 -2.80 -4.06
N PHE A 156 20.29 -2.53 -4.13
CA PHE A 156 19.73 -1.35 -4.80
C PHE A 156 18.96 -0.46 -3.83
N GLY A 157 19.50 0.72 -3.50
CA GLY A 157 18.84 1.64 -2.57
C GLY A 157 17.50 2.20 -3.09
N ASP A 158 17.34 2.35 -4.40
CA ASP A 158 16.10 2.84 -5.04
C ASP A 158 14.89 1.89 -4.90
N LEU A 159 15.13 0.65 -4.47
CA LEU A 159 14.07 -0.30 -4.13
C LEU A 159 13.61 -0.19 -2.67
N VAL A 160 14.24 0.70 -1.89
CA VAL A 160 13.95 0.89 -0.47
C VAL A 160 13.34 2.26 -0.24
N VAL A 161 12.30 2.31 0.58
CA VAL A 161 11.69 3.55 1.06
C VAL A 161 11.59 3.49 2.58
N ILE A 162 12.04 4.55 3.26
CA ILE A 162 11.82 4.72 4.70
C ILE A 162 10.73 5.75 4.96
N PHE A 163 9.74 5.36 5.75
CA PHE A 163 8.71 6.25 6.27
C PHE A 163 9.02 6.55 7.74
N LYS A 164 9.09 7.84 8.07
CA LYS A 164 9.49 8.36 9.41
C LYS A 164 8.39 8.22 10.46
N CYS A 165 7.71 7.08 10.51
CA CYS A 165 6.64 6.75 11.44
C CYS A 165 6.56 5.24 11.68
N PRO A 166 5.86 4.82 12.75
CA PRO A 166 5.53 3.41 12.99
C PRO A 166 4.71 2.80 11.85
N MET A 167 4.81 1.48 11.68
CA MET A 167 4.19 0.74 10.58
C MET A 167 2.66 0.87 10.60
N GLN A 168 2.05 0.85 11.79
CA GLN A 168 0.61 1.00 11.95
C GLN A 168 0.10 2.36 11.43
N THR A 169 0.86 3.43 11.67
CA THR A 169 0.52 4.77 11.17
C THR A 169 0.58 4.80 9.64
N MET A 170 1.61 4.19 9.06
CA MET A 170 1.81 4.12 7.61
C MET A 170 0.68 3.33 6.91
N ILE A 171 0.31 2.15 7.43
CA ILE A 171 -0.81 1.34 6.93
C ILE A 171 -2.13 2.10 7.02
N LYS A 172 -2.44 2.72 8.18
CA LYS A 172 -3.66 3.50 8.37
C LYS A 172 -3.76 4.64 7.36
N THR A 173 -2.69 5.42 7.21
CA THR A 173 -2.66 6.53 6.24
C THR A 173 -2.81 6.02 4.81
N PHE A 174 -2.13 4.95 4.44
CA PHE A 174 -2.24 4.36 3.10
C PHE A 174 -3.66 3.83 2.83
N GLY A 175 -4.32 3.23 3.83
CA GLY A 175 -5.73 2.82 3.76
C GLY A 175 -6.66 3.99 3.42
N SER A 176 -6.50 5.15 4.07
CA SER A 176 -7.25 6.37 3.73
C SER A 176 -7.02 6.83 2.28
N MET A 177 -5.83 6.58 1.72
CA MET A 177 -5.52 6.93 0.32
C MET A 177 -6.27 6.08 -0.69
N MET A 178 -6.82 4.92 -0.30
CA MET A 178 -7.63 4.08 -1.20
C MET A 178 -8.97 4.75 -1.58
N ALA A 179 -9.37 5.82 -0.87
CA ALA A 179 -10.50 6.68 -1.20
C ALA A 179 -10.02 8.13 -1.50
N PRO A 180 -9.37 8.38 -2.64
CA PRO A 180 -8.65 9.64 -2.89
C PRO A 180 -9.54 10.89 -2.97
N GLU A 181 -10.84 10.72 -3.22
CA GLU A 181 -11.83 11.80 -3.30
C GLU A 181 -12.58 12.04 -1.97
N ALA A 182 -12.10 11.47 -0.87
CA ALA A 182 -12.71 11.59 0.45
C ALA A 182 -11.79 12.35 1.43
N CYS A 183 -12.40 12.92 2.47
CA CYS A 183 -11.67 13.49 3.60
C CYS A 183 -10.82 12.42 4.29
N PHE A 184 -9.52 12.68 4.47
CA PHE A 184 -8.57 11.73 5.08
C PHE A 184 -8.86 11.42 6.55
N GLN A 185 -9.54 12.32 7.26
CA GLN A 185 -9.86 12.14 8.67
C GLN A 185 -11.20 11.44 8.91
N CYS A 186 -12.26 11.89 8.22
CA CYS A 186 -13.63 11.44 8.49
C CYS A 186 -14.30 10.67 7.34
N GLY A 187 -13.67 10.58 6.16
CA GLY A 187 -14.20 9.85 5.01
C GLY A 187 -15.31 10.57 4.23
N ALA A 188 -15.69 11.79 4.60
CA ALA A 188 -16.71 12.56 3.89
C ALA A 188 -16.31 12.83 2.43
N LYS A 189 -17.23 12.59 1.49
CA LYS A 189 -17.06 12.86 0.05
C LYS A 189 -17.73 14.19 -0.33
N PRO A 190 -17.26 14.88 -1.38
CA PRO A 190 -17.95 16.03 -1.93
C PRO A 190 -19.33 15.61 -2.48
N SER A 191 -20.35 16.43 -2.28
CA SER A 191 -21.68 16.22 -2.86
C SER A 191 -21.62 16.45 -4.37
N SER A 192 -21.80 15.41 -5.18
CA SER A 192 -21.89 15.54 -6.64
C SER A 192 -23.15 16.34 -7.01
N THR A 193 -22.99 17.53 -7.56
CA THR A 193 -24.07 18.23 -8.29
C THR A 193 -24.40 17.46 -9.55
N THR A 194 -25.58 16.83 -9.58
CA THR A 194 -26.24 16.45 -10.83
C THR A 194 -26.76 17.71 -11.49
N GLU A 195 -26.26 18.01 -12.69
CA GLU A 195 -26.94 18.90 -13.63
C GLU A 195 -28.25 18.21 -14.02
N ASP A 196 -29.38 18.71 -13.53
CA ASP A 196 -30.69 18.41 -14.11
C ASP A 196 -31.29 19.69 -14.67
N SER A 197 -31.73 19.55 -15.92
CA SER A 197 -32.31 20.59 -16.73
C SER A 197 -33.72 20.93 -16.25
N SER A 198 -33.96 22.22 -16.05
CA SER A 198 -35.18 22.97 -16.36
C SER A 198 -36.55 22.31 -16.13
N SER A 199 -37.31 22.82 -15.15
CA SER A 199 -38.62 23.45 -15.43
C SER A 199 -39.24 24.13 -14.20
N SER A 200 -39.46 25.44 -14.36
CA SER A 200 -40.67 26.23 -14.07
C SER A 200 -41.32 26.26 -12.67
N GLN A 201 -41.30 27.48 -12.06
CA GLN A 201 -42.43 28.31 -11.52
C GLN A 201 -43.37 27.66 -10.46
N THR A 202 -43.82 28.27 -9.35
CA THR A 202 -44.26 29.64 -9.03
C THR A 202 -44.54 29.81 -7.51
N GLU A 203 -44.46 31.07 -7.01
CA GLU A 203 -45.31 31.74 -5.98
C GLU A 203 -45.18 31.47 -4.45
N ASN A 204 -44.46 32.38 -3.76
CA ASN A 204 -44.86 33.39 -2.73
C ASN A 204 -45.70 33.06 -1.44
N PRO A 205 -45.64 33.92 -0.39
CA PRO A 205 -45.43 33.51 1.02
C PRO A 205 -46.61 33.74 1.98
N VAL A 206 -46.60 33.11 3.16
CA VAL A 206 -47.34 33.56 4.36
C VAL A 206 -46.53 33.33 5.65
N SER A 207 -46.58 34.34 6.52
CA SER A 207 -45.96 34.55 7.83
C SER A 207 -46.59 33.78 9.01
N VAL A 208 -45.80 33.44 10.04
CA VAL A 208 -46.18 33.53 11.47
C VAL A 208 -44.95 33.54 12.39
N ASP A 209 -45.11 34.21 13.53
CA ASP A 209 -44.11 34.65 14.52
C ASP A 209 -44.01 33.71 15.75
N LEU A 210 -42.90 33.88 16.49
CA LEU A 210 -42.75 33.79 17.96
C LEU A 210 -42.06 32.57 18.63
N SER A 211 -40.77 32.78 18.91
CA SER A 211 -39.92 32.44 20.10
C SER A 211 -39.83 31.02 20.71
N SER A 212 -38.58 30.54 20.83
CA SER A 212 -37.80 30.34 22.09
C SER A 212 -36.97 29.04 22.17
N HIS A 213 -35.79 29.20 22.75
CA HIS A 213 -34.80 28.21 23.23
C HIS A 213 -33.67 27.75 22.29
N ILE A 214 -32.50 28.29 22.66
CA ILE A 214 -31.12 27.94 22.28
C ILE A 214 -30.80 26.54 22.80
N ASP A 215 -30.29 25.69 21.90
CA ASP A 215 -29.13 24.81 22.11
C ASP A 215 -28.64 24.35 20.73
N GLN A 216 -27.76 25.16 20.14
CA GLN A 216 -27.05 24.86 18.91
C GLN A 216 -25.66 24.31 19.29
N ASP A 217 -25.41 23.02 19.06
CA ASP A 217 -24.25 22.59 18.26
C ASP A 217 -24.25 21.07 18.05
N SER A 218 -24.53 20.64 16.81
CA SER A 218 -24.01 19.42 16.16
C SER A 218 -24.95 18.97 15.02
N GLN A 219 -25.18 19.85 14.06
CA GLN A 219 -25.71 19.46 12.75
C GLN A 219 -25.28 20.54 11.76
N THR A 220 -24.01 20.48 11.35
CA THR A 220 -23.59 21.21 10.16
C THR A 220 -24.29 20.57 8.97
N THR A 221 -25.30 21.29 8.52
CA THR A 221 -26.05 21.16 7.29
C THR A 221 -25.17 20.81 6.09
N SER A 222 -25.67 19.89 5.27
CA SER A 222 -25.15 19.44 3.96
C SER A 222 -25.09 20.58 2.94
N ALA A 223 -24.22 21.57 3.16
CA ALA A 223 -23.87 22.59 2.19
C ALA A 223 -22.60 22.15 1.43
N ASN A 224 -22.78 21.82 0.16
CA ASN A 224 -21.77 21.80 -0.92
C ASN A 224 -20.29 21.73 -0.46
N LEU A 225 -19.85 20.53 -0.05
CA LEU A 225 -18.56 20.38 0.62
C LEU A 225 -17.42 20.26 -0.41
N SER A 226 -16.76 21.37 -0.72
CA SER A 226 -15.49 21.35 -1.45
C SER A 226 -14.35 20.91 -0.53
N LEU A 227 -13.67 19.81 -0.88
CA LEU A 227 -12.53 19.33 -0.09
C LEU A 227 -11.28 20.18 -0.35
N LYS A 228 -10.57 20.53 0.72
CA LYS A 228 -9.32 21.30 0.67
C LYS A 228 -8.10 20.39 0.74
N LYS A 229 -7.13 20.61 -0.16
CA LYS A 229 -5.86 19.89 -0.18
C LYS A 229 -4.94 20.39 0.94
N CYS A 230 -4.14 19.47 1.51
CA CYS A 230 -2.98 19.84 2.32
C CYS A 230 -2.04 20.73 1.49
N SER A 231 -1.69 21.92 2.00
CA SER A 231 -0.84 22.86 1.28
C SER A 231 0.57 22.32 1.00
N ARG A 232 1.08 21.44 1.87
CA ARG A 232 2.43 20.88 1.76
C ARG A 232 2.48 19.68 0.81
N CYS A 233 1.75 18.61 1.11
CA CYS A 233 1.83 17.39 0.29
C CYS A 233 0.93 17.41 -0.95
N ARG A 234 -0.13 18.22 -0.97
CA ARG A 234 -1.16 18.29 -2.02
C ARG A 234 -1.91 16.98 -2.32
N THR A 235 -1.64 15.91 -1.57
CA THR A 235 -2.30 14.60 -1.69
C THR A 235 -3.49 14.44 -0.74
N ALA A 236 -3.34 14.84 0.52
CA ALA A 236 -4.39 14.64 1.52
C ALA A 236 -5.51 15.68 1.38
N LEU A 237 -6.77 15.25 1.42
CA LEU A 237 -7.97 16.08 1.31
C LEU A 237 -8.72 16.18 2.64
N TYR A 238 -9.34 17.34 2.91
CA TYR A 238 -10.10 17.59 4.14
C TYR A 238 -11.37 18.39 3.92
N CYS A 239 -12.44 18.05 4.62
CA CYS A 239 -13.69 18.80 4.60
C CYS A 239 -13.61 20.15 5.31
N ASN A 240 -12.76 20.25 6.34
CA ASN A 240 -12.58 21.45 7.13
C ASN A 240 -11.23 21.45 7.87
N LYS A 241 -10.91 22.57 8.53
CA LYS A 241 -9.66 22.76 9.27
C LYS A 241 -9.52 21.79 10.44
N LEU A 242 -10.61 21.45 11.12
CA LEU A 242 -10.60 20.52 12.25
C LEU A 242 -10.09 19.13 11.81
N CYS A 243 -10.64 18.60 10.72
CA CYS A 243 -10.19 17.33 10.14
C CYS A 243 -8.72 17.37 9.71
N GLN A 244 -8.26 18.49 9.15
CA GLN A 244 -6.84 18.66 8.79
C GLN A 244 -5.94 18.62 10.04
N THR A 245 -6.29 19.36 11.09
CA THR A 245 -5.49 19.44 12.32
C THR A 245 -5.47 18.09 13.05
N GLN A 246 -6.61 17.40 13.12
CA GLN A 246 -6.66 16.08 13.74
C GLN A 246 -5.80 15.06 12.97
N HIS A 247 -5.92 15.00 11.64
CA HIS A 247 -5.09 14.11 10.83
C HIS A 247 -3.59 14.46 10.95
N TRP A 248 -3.26 15.75 11.09
CA TRP A 248 -1.90 16.23 11.33
C TRP A 248 -1.30 15.59 12.59
N GLU A 249 -2.05 15.60 13.70
CA GLU A 249 -1.62 15.00 14.96
C GLU A 249 -1.63 13.47 14.94
N ASP A 250 -2.60 12.85 14.27
CA ASP A 250 -2.73 11.39 14.12
C ASP A 250 -1.56 10.74 13.35
N GLY A 251 -0.65 11.53 12.77
CA GLY A 251 0.58 11.04 12.16
C GLY A 251 0.91 11.67 10.81
N HIS A 252 0.00 12.43 10.19
CA HIS A 252 0.27 13.04 8.89
C HIS A 252 1.48 13.99 8.95
N LYS A 253 1.77 14.63 10.09
CA LYS A 253 2.98 15.46 10.25
C LYS A 253 4.27 14.74 9.91
N LYS A 254 4.36 13.44 10.24
CA LYS A 254 5.52 12.57 9.98
C LYS A 254 5.56 12.08 8.53
N LEU A 255 4.38 11.87 7.93
CA LEU A 255 4.23 11.31 6.59
C LEU A 255 4.08 12.36 5.48
N CYS A 256 3.86 13.63 5.82
CA CYS A 256 3.48 14.67 4.87
C CYS A 256 4.48 14.79 3.70
N SER A 257 5.79 14.74 3.99
CA SER A 257 6.84 14.77 2.97
C SER A 257 6.91 13.50 2.12
N SER A 258 6.48 12.36 2.67
CA SER A 258 6.53 11.04 2.03
C SER A 258 5.23 10.65 1.34
N MET A 259 4.19 11.49 1.38
CA MET A 259 2.90 11.24 0.72
C MET A 259 3.02 10.99 -0.77
N LYS A 260 4.02 11.60 -1.43
CA LYS A 260 4.30 11.34 -2.86
C LYS A 260 4.65 9.87 -3.11
N TYR A 261 5.42 9.24 -2.22
CA TYR A 261 5.79 7.82 -2.34
C TYR A 261 4.60 6.91 -2.06
N LEU A 262 3.78 7.24 -1.06
CA LEU A 262 2.52 6.51 -0.83
C LEU A 262 1.58 6.63 -2.03
N GLU A 263 1.51 7.79 -2.69
CA GLU A 263 0.69 7.99 -3.87
C GLU A 263 1.22 7.20 -5.08
N LEU A 264 2.55 7.10 -5.23
CA LEU A 264 3.15 6.22 -6.23
C LEU A 264 2.79 4.77 -5.96
N LEU A 265 3.01 4.27 -4.74
CA LEU A 265 2.61 2.91 -4.31
C LEU A 265 1.13 2.63 -4.57
N ARG A 266 0.24 3.60 -4.28
CA ARG A 266 -1.18 3.48 -4.57
C ARG A 266 -1.46 3.34 -6.07
N LYS A 267 -0.73 4.06 -6.93
CA LYS A 267 -0.89 3.97 -8.39
C LYS A 267 -0.22 2.75 -9.01
N LEU A 268 0.75 2.13 -8.34
CA LEU A 268 1.43 0.94 -8.84
C LEU A 268 0.43 -0.19 -9.07
N ASP A 269 0.25 -0.65 -10.30
CA ASP A 269 -0.45 -1.91 -10.52
C ASP A 269 0.45 -3.05 -10.04
N PHE A 270 -0.01 -3.82 -9.04
CA PHE A 270 0.68 -5.01 -8.57
C PHE A 270 0.31 -6.24 -9.40
N THR A 271 -0.83 -6.22 -10.09
CA THR A 271 -1.37 -7.34 -10.84
C THR A 271 -0.88 -7.41 -12.29
N HIS A 272 -0.18 -6.37 -12.76
CA HIS A 272 0.37 -6.30 -14.10
C HIS A 272 1.84 -5.89 -14.07
N SER A 273 2.71 -6.74 -14.64
CA SER A 273 4.09 -6.35 -14.94
C SER A 273 4.19 -5.87 -16.38
N SER A 274 4.57 -4.61 -16.58
CA SER A 274 5.06 -4.16 -17.90
C SER A 274 6.34 -4.93 -18.21
N VAL A 275 6.29 -5.77 -19.25
CA VAL A 275 7.41 -6.58 -19.73
C VAL A 275 8.67 -5.72 -19.89
N THR A 276 9.58 -5.80 -18.93
CA THR A 276 10.97 -5.37 -19.13
C THR A 276 11.84 -6.58 -18.87
N SER A 277 12.25 -7.20 -19.98
CA SER A 277 13.29 -8.20 -19.96
C SER A 277 14.60 -7.47 -19.63
N ARG A 278 15.04 -7.55 -18.37
CA ARG A 278 16.44 -7.60 -17.96
C ARG A 278 16.55 -7.67 -16.44
N LYS A 279 17.39 -8.59 -15.97
CA LYS A 279 17.62 -8.92 -14.55
C LYS A 279 17.88 -7.74 -13.61
N HIS A 280 18.23 -6.54 -14.09
CA HIS A 280 18.42 -5.34 -13.24
C HIS A 280 18.03 -4.02 -13.95
N GLY A 281 17.06 -4.03 -14.87
CA GLY A 281 16.59 -2.81 -15.54
C GLY A 281 15.39 -2.20 -14.81
N LEU A 282 15.63 -1.42 -13.75
CA LEU A 282 14.58 -0.71 -13.01
C LEU A 282 13.83 0.26 -13.97
N PRO A 283 12.50 0.14 -14.16
CA PRO A 283 11.72 1.24 -14.71
C PRO A 283 11.52 2.36 -13.65
N PHE A 284 11.91 2.11 -12.40
CA PHE A 284 11.83 3.07 -11.29
C PHE A 284 13.10 3.89 -11.21
N SER A 285 13.24 4.86 -12.11
CA SER A 285 13.76 6.14 -11.64
C SER A 285 12.60 6.77 -10.86
N PHE A 286 12.69 6.86 -9.54
CA PHE A 286 11.92 7.84 -8.78
C PHE A 286 12.45 9.25 -9.09
N ALA A 287 12.55 9.61 -10.37
CA ALA A 287 12.86 10.97 -10.78
C ALA A 287 11.74 11.87 -10.24
N VAL A 288 12.10 12.64 -9.21
CA VAL A 288 11.28 13.70 -8.63
C VAL A 288 11.21 14.85 -9.62
#